data_AF-A0A8J2P594-F1
#
_entry.id   AF-A0A8J2P594-F1
#
_cell.length_a   1.000
_cell.length_b   1.000
_cell.length_c   1.000
_cell.angle_alpha   90.00
_cell.angle_beta   90.00
_cell.angle_gamma   90.00
#
_symmetry.space_group_name_H-M   'P 1'
#
loop_
_entity.id
_entity.type
_entity.pdbx_description
1 polymer ?
#
loop_
_entity_poly.entity_id
_entity_poly.type
_entity_poly.pdbx_seq_one_letter_code
_entity_poly.pdbx_strand_id
1 'polypeptide(L)'
;MLACITCGLDDESRCYFGRKCSRCKWPVCRECENNPIHPENECQIFASGNIIYSPKSTIGSFENHLMGIRVCLLKRMNPQMFQQVLELCSEFSLPTEVRVEPFEHDLREVLDSVQGLDLDSGEIAKLLKIFRINCYSGKRLHKPTLFNPG
;
A
#
# COMPACT_ATOMS: atom_id res chain seq x y z
N MET A 1 -8.67 3.68 -13.17
CA MET A 1 -7.42 4.40 -13.50
C MET A 1 -6.39 4.10 -12.42
N LEU A 2 -5.22 3.57 -12.78
CA LEU A 2 -4.20 3.11 -11.82
C LEU A 2 -3.12 4.18 -11.65
N ALA A 3 -2.98 4.70 -10.44
CA ALA A 3 -1.89 5.58 -10.07
C ALA A 3 -0.57 4.79 -9.95
N CYS A 4 0.56 5.45 -10.18
CA CYS A 4 1.87 4.88 -9.88
C CYS A 4 1.98 4.64 -8.37
N ILE A 5 2.32 3.41 -7.96
CA ILE A 5 2.40 3.06 -6.53
C ILE A 5 3.52 3.79 -5.79
N THR A 6 4.53 4.28 -6.52
CA THR A 6 5.70 4.95 -5.95
C THR A 6 5.47 6.44 -5.77
N CYS A 7 4.95 7.15 -6.79
CA CYS A 7 4.76 8.60 -6.73
C CYS A 7 3.31 9.04 -6.52
N GLY A 8 2.34 8.13 -6.54
CA GLY A 8 0.91 8.43 -6.35
C GLY A 8 0.26 9.19 -7.50
N LEU A 9 1.01 9.55 -8.55
CA LEU A 9 0.48 10.33 -9.67
C LEU A 9 -0.35 9.45 -10.61
N ASP A 10 -1.45 10.03 -11.06
CA ASP A 10 -2.35 9.52 -12.09
C ASP A 10 -2.47 10.51 -13.26
N ASP A 11 -1.35 11.08 -13.73
CA ASP A 11 -1.31 12.04 -14.85
C ASP A 11 -0.57 11.45 -16.06
N GLU A 12 -1.28 11.40 -17.21
CA GLU A 12 -0.84 10.90 -18.53
C GLU A 12 0.44 11.58 -19.01
N SER A 13 0.59 12.85 -18.64
CA SER A 13 1.65 13.72 -19.12
C SER A 13 2.99 13.52 -18.40
N ARG A 14 2.98 12.94 -17.20
CA ARG A 14 4.18 12.75 -16.35
C ARG A 14 4.47 11.30 -16.00
N CYS A 15 3.45 10.46 -16.08
CA CYS A 15 3.49 9.09 -15.68
C CYS A 15 2.77 8.31 -16.78
N TYR A 16 3.53 7.77 -17.73
CA TYR A 16 2.98 7.02 -18.85
C TYR A 16 2.07 5.90 -18.32
N PHE A 17 0.75 6.10 -18.41
CA PHE A 17 -0.23 5.26 -17.76
C PHE A 17 -0.19 3.82 -18.23
N GLY A 18 -0.73 2.93 -17.40
CA GLY A 18 -0.95 1.53 -17.76
C GLY A 18 0.32 0.71 -17.91
N ARG A 19 1.50 1.31 -17.72
CA ARG A 19 2.74 0.55 -17.65
C ARG A 19 2.88 -0.09 -16.28
N LYS A 20 3.14 -1.38 -16.34
CA LYS A 20 3.56 -2.18 -15.21
C LYS A 20 5.08 -2.22 -15.22
N CYS A 21 5.72 -2.12 -14.06
CA CYS A 21 7.16 -2.32 -13.94
C CYS A 21 7.57 -3.59 -14.68
N SER A 22 8.63 -3.53 -15.48
CA SER A 22 9.08 -4.65 -16.30
C SER A 22 9.45 -5.89 -15.48
N ARG A 23 9.84 -5.69 -14.21
CA ARG A 23 10.28 -6.72 -13.27
C ARG A 23 9.12 -7.28 -12.45
N CYS A 24 8.50 -6.47 -11.60
CA CYS A 24 7.49 -6.94 -10.64
C CYS A 24 6.05 -6.91 -11.17
N LYS A 25 5.81 -6.28 -12.32
CA LYS A 25 4.49 -6.13 -12.95
C LYS A 25 3.48 -5.29 -12.16
N TRP A 26 3.90 -4.54 -11.14
CA TRP A 26 3.05 -3.57 -10.44
C TRP A 26 2.95 -2.24 -11.18
N PRO A 27 1.88 -1.43 -10.98
CA PRO A 27 1.71 -0.14 -11.63
C PRO A 27 2.78 0.87 -11.21
N VAL A 28 3.79 1.09 -12.05
CA VAL A 28 4.92 1.97 -11.77
C VAL A 28 5.25 2.75 -13.04
N CYS A 29 5.41 4.06 -12.92
CA CYS A 29 5.79 4.91 -14.05
C CYS A 29 7.24 4.69 -14.45
N ARG A 30 7.61 5.09 -15.67
CA ARG A 30 8.97 4.87 -16.20
C ARG A 30 10.05 5.51 -15.33
N GLU A 31 9.76 6.68 -14.81
CA GLU A 31 10.64 7.45 -13.94
C GLU A 31 10.83 6.73 -12.60
N CYS A 32 9.74 6.22 -12.02
CA CYS A 32 9.78 5.49 -10.74
C CYS A 32 10.39 4.10 -10.88
N GLU A 33 10.25 3.44 -12.03
CA GLU A 33 10.89 2.13 -12.28
C GLU A 33 12.41 2.23 -12.24
N ASN A 34 12.97 3.37 -12.64
CA ASN A 34 14.42 3.65 -12.61
C ASN A 34 14.87 4.43 -11.36
N ASN A 35 13.94 4.94 -10.55
CA ASN A 35 14.25 5.65 -9.31
C ASN A 35 14.55 4.63 -8.21
N PRO A 36 15.71 4.70 -7.50
CA PRO A 36 16.12 3.79 -6.43
C PRO A 36 15.03 3.41 -5.42
N ILE A 37 14.09 4.31 -5.14
CA ILE A 37 12.98 4.08 -4.21
C ILE A 37 12.22 2.79 -4.54
N HIS A 38 11.95 2.49 -5.82
CA HIS A 38 11.22 1.27 -6.19
C HIS A 38 12.10 0.00 -6.27
N PRO A 39 13.17 -0.06 -7.10
CA PRO A 39 13.98 -1.25 -7.29
C PRO A 39 14.69 -1.72 -6.03
N GLU A 40 15.10 -0.80 -5.13
CA GLU A 40 15.84 -1.16 -3.92
C GLU A 40 14.93 -1.55 -2.76
N ASN A 41 13.72 -0.99 -2.67
CA ASN A 41 12.86 -1.20 -1.50
C ASN A 41 11.76 -2.26 -1.70
N GLU A 42 11.05 -2.25 -2.83
CA GLU A 42 9.81 -3.03 -2.95
C GLU A 42 9.74 -3.90 -4.23
N CYS A 43 10.47 -3.55 -5.29
CA CYS A 43 10.39 -4.24 -6.58
C CYS A 43 10.78 -5.71 -6.52
N GLN A 44 11.92 -6.04 -5.92
CA GLN A 44 12.37 -7.43 -5.80
C GLN A 44 11.36 -8.24 -5.00
N ILE A 45 10.80 -7.68 -3.94
CA ILE A 45 9.90 -8.41 -3.06
C ILE A 45 8.54 -8.62 -3.72
N PHE A 46 8.01 -7.62 -4.43
CA PHE A 46 6.83 -7.80 -5.26
C PHE A 46 7.03 -8.86 -6.35
N ALA A 47 8.22 -8.90 -6.96
CA ALA A 47 8.56 -9.91 -7.96
C ALA A 47 8.74 -11.32 -7.36
N SER A 48 9.39 -11.44 -6.18
CA SER A 48 9.72 -12.74 -5.56
C SER A 48 8.59 -13.30 -4.70
N GLY A 49 7.76 -12.44 -4.11
CA GLY A 49 6.66 -12.82 -3.23
C GLY A 49 5.42 -13.30 -3.97
N ASN A 50 5.47 -13.40 -5.31
CA ASN A 50 4.32 -13.71 -6.18
C ASN A 50 3.08 -12.85 -5.86
N ILE A 51 3.29 -11.61 -5.41
CA ILE A 51 2.19 -10.73 -5.04
C ILE A 51 1.61 -10.16 -6.33
N ILE A 52 0.47 -10.70 -6.75
CA ILE A 52 -0.19 -10.27 -7.98
C ILE A 52 -1.03 -9.04 -7.69
N TYR A 53 -0.73 -7.97 -8.43
CA TYR A 53 -1.60 -6.81 -8.48
C TYR A 53 -3.02 -7.22 -8.95
N SER A 54 -4.02 -7.12 -8.07
CA SER A 54 -5.42 -7.39 -8.39
C SER A 54 -6.19 -6.09 -8.64
N PRO A 55 -6.63 -5.80 -9.88
CA PRO A 55 -7.37 -4.57 -10.21
C PRO A 55 -8.80 -4.52 -9.64
N LYS A 56 -9.27 -5.58 -8.96
CA LYS A 56 -10.64 -5.68 -8.44
C LYS A 56 -10.86 -4.90 -7.14
N SER A 57 -9.81 -4.41 -6.49
CA SER A 57 -9.93 -3.57 -5.30
C SER A 57 -10.44 -2.17 -5.68
N THR A 58 -11.41 -1.65 -4.93
CA THR A 58 -11.76 -0.22 -4.99
C THR A 58 -10.52 0.64 -4.71
N ILE A 59 -10.47 1.87 -5.22
CA ILE A 59 -9.27 2.74 -5.10
C ILE A 59 -8.86 2.94 -3.63
N GLY A 60 -9.83 3.09 -2.72
CA GLY A 60 -9.57 3.21 -1.29
C GLY A 60 -9.06 1.92 -0.64
N SER A 61 -9.53 0.75 -1.08
CA SER A 61 -9.00 -0.53 -0.60
C SER A 61 -7.60 -0.81 -1.16
N PHE A 62 -7.29 -0.33 -2.38
CA PHE A 62 -5.98 -0.53 -2.98
C PHE A 62 -4.83 0.15 -2.21
N GLU A 63 -4.97 1.42 -1.83
CA GLU A 63 -3.94 2.16 -1.10
C GLU A 63 -3.65 1.50 0.25
N ASN A 64 -4.70 1.07 0.94
CA ASN A 64 -4.57 0.40 2.21
C ASN A 64 -3.98 -1.01 2.07
N HIS A 65 -4.31 -1.76 1.02
CA HIS A 65 -3.66 -3.04 0.72
C HIS A 65 -2.16 -2.88 0.45
N LEU A 66 -1.80 -1.87 -0.35
CA LEU A 66 -0.40 -1.55 -0.62
C LEU A 66 0.35 -1.17 0.66
N MET A 67 -0.29 -0.39 1.55
CA MET A 67 0.26 -0.02 2.84
C MET A 67 0.43 -1.24 3.74
N GLY A 68 -0.57 -2.14 3.78
CA GLY A 68 -0.52 -3.46 4.40
C GLY A 68 0.73 -4.22 3.98
N ILE A 69 0.88 -4.43 2.68
CA ILE A 69 2.05 -5.11 2.11
C ILE A 69 3.33 -4.40 2.54
N ARG A 70 3.43 -3.08 2.39
CA ARG A 70 4.64 -2.30 2.75
C ARG A 70 5.03 -2.42 4.21
N VAL A 71 4.08 -2.39 5.14
CA VAL A 71 4.36 -2.61 6.57
C VAL A 71 4.86 -4.02 6.81
N CYS A 72 4.36 -5.01 6.07
CA CYS A 72 4.90 -6.36 6.16
C CYS A 72 6.33 -6.46 5.61
N LEU A 73 6.61 -5.78 4.49
CA LEU A 73 7.96 -5.69 3.93
C LEU A 73 8.92 -5.04 4.92
N LEU A 74 8.43 -4.05 5.66
CA LEU A 74 9.20 -3.34 6.66
C LEU A 74 9.73 -4.28 7.75
N LYS A 75 8.97 -5.31 8.16
CA LYS A 75 9.44 -6.32 9.12
C LYS A 75 10.73 -6.99 8.67
N ARG A 76 10.90 -7.23 7.36
CA ARG A 76 12.11 -7.88 6.80
C ARG A 76 13.25 -6.90 6.59
N MET A 77 12.94 -5.70 6.11
CA MET A 77 13.96 -4.71 5.74
C MET A 77 14.50 -3.95 6.95
N ASN A 78 13.64 -3.64 7.92
CA ASN A 78 13.96 -2.88 9.11
C ASN A 78 13.05 -3.29 10.28
N PRO A 79 13.37 -4.39 10.98
CA PRO A 79 12.57 -4.91 12.08
C PRO A 79 12.33 -3.89 13.21
N GLN A 80 13.29 -2.99 13.44
CA GLN A 80 13.17 -1.95 14.45
C GLN A 80 12.09 -0.93 14.09
N MET A 81 12.07 -0.46 12.84
CA MET A 81 11.03 0.47 12.39
C MET A 81 9.65 -0.21 12.31
N PHE A 82 9.61 -1.51 12.00
CA PHE A 82 8.38 -2.29 12.10
C PHE A 82 7.83 -2.34 13.53
N GLN A 83 8.70 -2.54 14.53
CA GLN A 83 8.29 -2.52 15.93
C GLN A 83 7.72 -1.14 16.34
N GLN A 84 8.33 -0.05 15.89
CA GLN A 84 7.81 1.30 16.10
C GLN A 84 6.42 1.50 15.47
N VAL A 85 6.17 0.90 14.29
CA VAL A 85 4.83 0.90 13.69
C VAL A 85 3.84 0.15 14.58
N LEU A 86 4.20 -1.02 15.11
CA LEU A 86 3.33 -1.79 16.02
C LEU A 86 3.00 -1.03 17.32
N GLU A 87 3.88 -0.13 17.75
CA GLU A 87 3.68 0.73 18.92
C GLU A 87 2.69 1.88 18.68
N LEU A 88 2.38 2.24 17.42
CA LEU A 88 1.34 3.24 17.10
C LEU A 88 -0.06 2.88 17.62
N CYS A 89 -0.26 1.64 18.07
CA CYS A 89 -1.53 1.13 18.58
C CYS A 89 -1.60 0.93 20.11
N SER A 90 -0.54 1.26 20.86
CA SER A 90 -0.44 0.95 22.29
C SER A 90 -1.42 1.73 23.17
N GLU A 91 -2.01 2.83 22.69
CA GLU A 91 -2.79 3.75 23.55
C GLU A 91 -4.32 3.73 23.33
N PHE A 92 -4.81 3.06 22.29
CA PHE A 92 -6.24 3.10 21.96
C PHE A 92 -6.96 1.83 22.45
N SER A 93 -7.81 1.94 23.47
CA SER A 93 -8.84 0.91 23.72
C SER A 93 -9.94 1.09 22.67
N LEU A 94 -10.03 0.16 21.71
CA LEU A 94 -11.20 0.11 20.84
C LEU A 94 -12.37 -0.51 21.62
N PRO A 95 -13.61 -0.04 21.42
CA PRO A 95 -14.80 -0.72 21.94
C PRO A 95 -14.80 -2.19 21.51
N THR A 96 -15.12 -3.09 22.44
CA THR A 96 -15.04 -4.56 22.30
C THR A 96 -15.92 -5.14 21.19
N GLU A 97 -16.88 -4.36 20.70
CA GLU A 97 -17.76 -4.74 19.61
C GLU A 97 -17.58 -3.77 18.45
N VAL A 98 -16.76 -4.16 17.48
CA VAL A 98 -16.82 -3.52 16.18
C VAL A 98 -17.05 -4.60 15.14
N ARG A 99 -18.08 -4.39 14.31
CA ARG A 99 -18.22 -5.07 13.04
C ARG A 99 -16.86 -5.03 12.32
N VAL A 100 -16.39 -6.21 11.95
CA VAL A 100 -15.28 -6.37 11.01
C VAL A 100 -15.76 -5.72 9.72
N GLU A 101 -15.35 -4.48 9.50
CA GLU A 101 -15.71 -3.75 8.29
C GLU A 101 -15.14 -4.49 7.06
N PRO A 102 -15.75 -4.39 5.87
CA PRO A 102 -15.28 -5.05 4.65
C PRO A 102 -13.78 -4.86 4.38
N PHE A 103 -13.24 -3.74 4.84
CA PHE A 103 -11.82 -3.41 4.80
C PHE A 103 -10.90 -4.41 5.53
N GLU A 104 -11.28 -4.88 6.72
CA GLU A 104 -10.44 -5.79 7.53
C GLU A 104 -10.34 -7.18 6.89
N HIS A 105 -11.43 -7.61 6.23
CA HIS A 105 -11.46 -8.86 5.47
C HIS A 105 -10.54 -8.78 4.25
N ASP A 106 -10.69 -7.75 3.42
CA ASP A 106 -9.90 -7.59 2.21
C ASP A 106 -8.39 -7.45 2.52
N LEU A 107 -8.05 -6.69 3.57
CA LEU A 107 -6.66 -6.54 3.99
C LEU A 107 -6.09 -7.87 4.52
N ARG A 108 -6.86 -8.62 5.31
CA ARG A 108 -6.42 -9.95 5.76
C ARG A 108 -6.17 -10.89 4.59
N GLU A 109 -7.05 -10.94 3.60
CA GLU A 109 -6.84 -11.75 2.40
C GLU A 109 -5.55 -11.35 1.66
N VAL A 110 -5.27 -10.03 1.57
CA VAL A 110 -4.01 -9.56 0.99
C VAL A 110 -2.83 -10.04 1.82
N LEU A 111 -2.85 -9.86 3.14
CA LEU A 111 -1.77 -10.29 4.03
C LEU A 111 -1.51 -11.80 3.95
N ASP A 112 -2.56 -12.60 3.92
CA ASP A 112 -2.49 -14.06 3.79
C ASP A 112 -2.00 -14.50 2.40
N SER A 113 -2.28 -13.73 1.35
CA SER A 113 -1.85 -14.02 -0.02
C SER A 113 -0.36 -13.79 -0.27
N VAL A 114 0.31 -13.01 0.58
CA VAL A 114 1.73 -12.70 0.43
C VAL A 114 2.56 -13.80 1.08
N GLN A 115 3.08 -14.69 0.25
CA GLN A 115 3.96 -15.77 0.71
C GLN A 115 5.30 -15.23 1.25
N GLY A 116 5.79 -15.83 2.34
CA GLY A 116 7.09 -15.50 2.92
C GLY A 116 7.10 -14.29 3.85
N LEU A 117 5.92 -13.86 4.32
CA LEU A 117 5.80 -12.99 5.49
C LEU A 117 5.60 -13.84 6.73
N ASP A 118 6.53 -13.72 7.67
CA ASP A 118 6.42 -14.33 8.99
C ASP A 118 5.66 -13.37 9.90
N LEU A 119 4.35 -13.22 9.68
CA LEU A 119 3.48 -12.44 10.57
C LEU A 119 2.67 -13.36 11.47
N ASP A 120 2.71 -13.12 12.77
CA ASP A 120 1.84 -13.84 13.70
C ASP A 120 0.43 -13.20 13.77
N SER A 121 -0.53 -13.95 14.31
CA SER A 121 -1.92 -13.49 14.41
C SER A 121 -2.09 -12.23 15.27
N GLY A 122 -1.22 -12.02 16.25
CA GLY A 122 -1.22 -10.83 17.10
C GLY A 122 -0.70 -9.59 16.36
N GLU A 123 0.33 -9.74 15.53
CA GLU A 123 0.82 -8.69 14.64
C GLU A 123 -0.23 -8.29 13.61
N ILE A 124 -0.89 -9.27 12.97
CA ILE A 124 -1.99 -9.00 12.02
C ILE A 124 -3.10 -8.20 12.71
N ALA A 125 -3.51 -8.60 13.92
CA ALA A 125 -4.53 -7.89 14.68
C ALA A 125 -4.13 -6.45 15.01
N LYS A 126 -2.87 -6.21 15.39
CA LYS A 126 -2.33 -4.86 15.63
C LYS A 126 -2.32 -4.02 14.35
N LEU A 127 -1.89 -4.59 13.23
CA LEU A 127 -1.85 -3.89 11.94
C LEU A 127 -3.24 -3.48 11.47
N LEU A 128 -4.22 -4.38 11.53
CA LEU A 128 -5.62 -4.06 11.21
C LEU A 128 -6.12 -2.87 12.05
N LYS A 129 -5.81 -2.87 13.35
CA LYS A 129 -6.14 -1.78 14.26
C LYS A 129 -5.43 -0.47 13.91
N ILE A 130 -4.13 -0.52 13.58
CA ILE A 130 -3.33 0.64 13.17
C ILE A 130 -3.93 1.25 11.92
N PHE A 131 -4.18 0.46 10.88
CA PHE A 131 -4.71 0.94 9.62
C PHE A 131 -6.10 1.54 9.80
N ARG A 132 -6.94 0.94 10.64
CA ARG A 132 -8.26 1.52 10.92
C ARG A 132 -8.20 2.91 11.56
N ILE A 133 -7.24 3.17 12.43
CA ILE A 133 -7.13 4.43 13.18
C ILE A 133 -6.30 5.47 12.40
N ASN A 134 -5.29 5.02 11.66
CA ASN A 134 -4.24 5.87 11.09
C ASN A 134 -4.23 5.91 9.55
N CYS A 135 -5.02 5.10 8.84
CA CYS A 135 -5.14 5.25 7.39
C CYS A 135 -5.99 6.46 7.04
N TYR A 136 -5.36 7.41 6.37
CA TYR A 136 -6.05 8.52 5.74
C TYR A 136 -6.38 8.13 4.30
N SER A 137 -7.57 8.47 3.83
CA SER A 137 -7.87 8.40 2.39
C SER A 137 -7.15 9.55 1.71
N GLY A 138 -6.27 9.24 0.76
CA GLY A 138 -5.68 10.25 -0.09
C GLY A 138 -6.78 10.89 -0.94
N LYS A 139 -7.16 12.15 -0.66
CA LYS A 139 -7.91 12.92 -1.66
C LYS A 139 -6.95 13.17 -2.82
N ARG A 140 -7.25 12.61 -3.99
CA ARG A 140 -6.49 12.87 -5.21
C ARG A 140 -6.35 14.39 -5.38
N LEU A 141 -5.12 14.87 -5.48
CA LEU A 141 -4.86 16.25 -5.87
C LEU A 141 -5.23 16.38 -7.35
N HIS A 142 -6.52 16.58 -7.64
CA HIS A 142 -6.91 17.14 -8.93
C HIS A 142 -6.26 18.51 -9.01
N LYS A 143 -5.37 18.70 -10.00
CA LYS A 143 -4.86 20.03 -10.30
C LYS A 143 -6.05 20.97 -10.50
N PRO A 144 -6.05 22.18 -9.90
CA PRO A 144 -6.93 23.23 -10.36
C PRO A 144 -6.69 23.38 -11.86
N THR A 145 -7.73 23.25 -12.66
CA THR A 145 -7.70 23.70 -14.06
C THR A 145 -7.23 25.15 -14.02
N LEU A 146 -6.03 25.41 -14.53
CA LEU A 146 -5.54 26.77 -14.70
C LEU A 146 -6.60 27.49 -15.54
N PHE A 147 -7.24 28.47 -14.89
CA PHE A 147 -8.18 29.39 -15.50
C PHE A 147 -7.49 29.96 -16.74
N ASN A 148 -8.06 29.73 -17.91
CA ASN A 148 -7.59 30.31 -19.16
C ASN A 148 -8.37 31.63 -19.31
N PRO A 149 -7.78 32.81 -19.03
CA PRO A 149 -8.47 34.05 -19.29
C PRO A 149 -8.39 34.27 -20.80
N GLY A 150 -9.49 33.95 -21.48
CA GLY A 150 -9.75 34.47 -22.83
C GLY A 150 -9.95 35.98 -22.80
#